data_AF-A0A2G9SNZ9-F1
#
_entry.id   AF-A0A2G9SNZ9-F1
#
_cell.length_a   1.000
_cell.length_b   1.000
_cell.length_c   1.000
_cell.angle_alpha   90.00
_cell.angle_beta   90.00
_cell.angle_gamma   90.00
#
_symmetry.space_group_name_H-M   'P 1'
#
loop_
_entity.id
_entity.type
_entity.pdbx_description
1 polymer ?
#
loop_
_entity_poly.entity_id
_entity_poly.type
_entity_poly.pdbx_seq_one_letter_code
_entity_poly.pdbx_strand_id
1 'polypeptide(L)'
;MLPVPEYLNPEGRFNLASHMPAFFVRPDLGPRMCSAYGVIATKDQDIGTTNLHIEVSDMVNILVYVGAVRGNATATKSAVLKKFEEEELDENIKKRLKDASELPGSLWHVYETKDADKIRDFLHKAAKEQCLEILPDHDPIRDQNWYLNKKLRQSLLEDYGVKSHTLVQFLGDAVILPAGAIYQVKR
;
A
#
# COMPACT_ATOMS: atom_id res chain seq x y z
N MET A 1 9.33 11.89 -17.15
CA MET A 1 8.06 11.71 -17.87
C MET A 1 7.17 10.82 -17.01
N LEU A 2 5.91 11.19 -16.79
CA LEU A 2 4.96 10.33 -16.05
C LEU A 2 4.50 9.18 -16.96
N PRO A 3 4.26 7.97 -16.41
CA PRO A 3 3.65 6.89 -17.17
C PRO A 3 2.22 7.27 -17.57
N VAL A 4 1.69 6.65 -18.63
CA VAL A 4 0.31 6.86 -19.12
C VAL A 4 -0.10 8.35 -19.11
N PRO A 5 0.63 9.23 -19.83
CA PRO A 5 0.52 10.68 -19.68
C PRO A 5 -0.87 11.21 -20.02
N GLU A 6 -1.68 10.50 -20.79
CA GLU A 6 -3.05 10.88 -21.12
C GLU A 6 -3.95 10.97 -19.87
N TYR A 7 -3.62 10.20 -18.81
CA TYR A 7 -4.32 10.19 -17.53
C TYR A 7 -3.55 10.93 -16.43
N LEU A 8 -2.22 10.79 -16.38
CA LEU A 8 -1.43 11.25 -15.24
C LEU A 8 -0.82 12.65 -15.42
N ASN A 9 -0.65 13.13 -16.66
CA ASN A 9 -0.20 14.50 -16.90
C ASN A 9 -1.36 15.46 -16.61
N PRO A 10 -1.16 16.61 -15.92
CA PRO A 10 -2.17 17.66 -15.82
C PRO A 10 -2.73 18.14 -17.17
N GLU A 11 -1.96 18.05 -18.25
CA GLU A 11 -2.38 18.37 -19.62
C GLU A 11 -2.98 17.15 -20.37
N GLY A 12 -3.10 16.01 -19.70
CA GLY A 12 -3.63 14.78 -20.27
C GLY A 12 -5.12 14.91 -20.61
N ARG A 13 -5.51 14.45 -21.80
CA ARG A 13 -6.90 14.52 -22.29
C ARG A 13 -7.93 13.78 -21.44
N PHE A 14 -7.50 12.83 -20.61
CA PHE A 14 -8.35 12.08 -19.68
C PHE A 14 -8.15 12.52 -18.22
N ASN A 15 -7.29 13.49 -17.96
CA ASN A 15 -7.09 14.03 -16.63
C ASN A 15 -8.10 15.15 -16.35
N LEU A 16 -9.19 14.82 -15.68
CA LEU A 16 -10.22 15.79 -15.32
C LEU A 16 -9.77 16.73 -14.19
N ALA A 17 -8.70 16.43 -13.45
CA ALA A 17 -8.29 17.23 -12.29
C ALA A 17 -8.03 18.71 -12.62
N SER A 18 -7.44 18.98 -13.80
CA SER A 18 -7.16 20.34 -14.29
C SER A 18 -8.33 21.01 -15.00
N HIS A 19 -9.43 20.28 -15.25
CA HIS A 19 -10.59 20.72 -16.02
C HIS A 19 -11.87 20.85 -15.18
N MET A 20 -11.86 20.38 -13.93
CA MET A 20 -13.04 20.37 -13.06
C MET A 20 -13.36 21.77 -12.49
N PRO A 21 -14.63 22.19 -12.48
CA PRO A 21 -15.06 23.43 -11.83
C PRO A 21 -14.71 23.48 -10.33
N ALA A 22 -14.54 24.69 -9.80
CA ALA A 22 -14.12 24.92 -8.41
C ALA A 22 -15.10 24.41 -7.33
N PHE A 23 -16.34 24.02 -7.69
CA PHE A 23 -17.32 23.45 -6.75
C PHE A 23 -17.12 21.95 -6.50
N PHE A 24 -16.38 21.24 -7.36
CA PHE A 24 -15.91 19.91 -7.00
C PHE A 24 -14.90 20.07 -5.88
N VAL A 25 -14.97 19.18 -4.88
CA VAL A 25 -13.90 19.04 -3.90
C VAL A 25 -12.65 18.79 -4.71
N ARG A 26 -11.80 19.80 -4.86
CA ARG A 26 -10.43 19.58 -5.32
C ARG A 26 -9.81 18.82 -4.16
N PRO A 27 -9.52 17.51 -4.28
CA PRO A 27 -8.61 16.90 -3.32
C PRO A 27 -7.35 17.77 -3.31
N ASP A 28 -6.56 17.70 -2.24
CA ASP A 28 -5.23 18.30 -2.23
C ASP A 28 -4.37 17.55 -3.26
N LEU A 29 -4.60 17.87 -4.54
CA LEU A 29 -4.11 17.18 -5.73
C LEU A 29 -2.82 17.86 -6.11
N GLY A 30 -1.74 17.18 -5.80
CA GLY A 30 -0.40 17.59 -6.12
C GLY A 30 0.58 16.46 -5.84
N PRO A 31 1.80 16.56 -6.38
CA PRO A 31 2.84 15.60 -6.06
C PRO A 31 3.13 15.63 -4.56
N ARG A 32 3.05 14.45 -3.91
CA ARG A 32 3.45 14.26 -2.52
C ARG A 32 4.76 13.49 -2.47
N MET A 33 5.74 14.00 -1.72
CA MET A 33 6.99 13.29 -1.44
C MET A 33 6.87 12.56 -0.11
N CYS A 34 7.08 11.25 -0.11
CA CYS A 34 7.11 10.43 1.10
C CYS A 34 8.47 9.73 1.22
N SER A 35 9.13 9.87 2.35
CA SER A 35 10.38 9.18 2.67
C SER A 35 10.22 8.49 4.02
N ALA A 36 10.57 7.21 4.09
CA ALA A 36 10.49 6.43 5.31
C ALA A 36 11.64 5.43 5.38
N TYR A 37 12.00 5.02 6.60
CA TYR A 37 12.95 3.93 6.80
C TYR A 37 12.28 2.59 6.59
N GLY A 38 13.07 1.62 6.12
CA GLY A 38 12.58 0.26 5.91
C GLY A 38 12.36 -0.47 7.22
N VAL A 39 11.14 -0.95 7.43
CA VAL A 39 10.74 -1.75 8.60
C VAL A 39 10.68 -3.23 8.27
N ILE A 40 10.76 -3.61 6.99
CA ILE A 40 10.71 -5.01 6.56
C ILE A 40 11.75 -5.85 7.28
N ALA A 41 13.02 -5.44 7.36
CA ALA A 41 14.07 -6.23 8.01
C ALA A 41 14.03 -6.21 9.55
N THR A 42 13.15 -5.41 10.17
CA THR A 42 13.08 -5.29 11.63
C THR A 42 12.33 -6.48 12.25
N LYS A 43 12.46 -6.66 13.57
CA LYS A 43 11.70 -7.68 14.31
C LYS A 43 10.20 -7.36 14.38
N ASP A 44 9.86 -6.09 14.21
CA ASP A 44 8.48 -5.62 14.31
C ASP A 44 7.76 -5.81 12.97
N GLN A 45 7.11 -6.95 12.83
CA GLN A 45 6.43 -7.30 11.59
C GLN A 45 5.07 -6.62 11.45
N ASP A 46 4.56 -6.04 12.54
CA ASP A 46 3.21 -5.52 12.65
C ASP A 46 3.11 -4.02 12.31
N ILE A 47 4.24 -3.35 12.11
CA ILE A 47 4.28 -1.95 11.70
C ILE A 47 4.23 -1.81 10.17
N GLY A 48 3.26 -1.03 9.70
CA GLY A 48 3.21 -0.47 8.35
C GLY A 48 3.89 0.90 8.30
N THR A 49 4.49 1.24 7.16
CA THR A 49 4.93 2.62 6.91
C THR A 49 3.80 3.51 6.42
N THR A 50 2.75 2.90 5.88
CA THR A 50 1.49 3.52 5.51
C THR A 50 0.41 2.53 5.92
N ASN A 51 -0.40 2.95 6.89
CA ASN A 51 -1.50 2.15 7.40
C ASN A 51 -2.60 2.02 6.35
N LEU A 52 -3.51 1.07 6.58
CA LEU A 52 -4.66 0.82 5.74
C LEU A 52 -5.53 2.06 5.66
N HIS A 53 -5.78 2.53 4.44
CA HIS A 53 -6.65 3.65 4.16
C HIS A 53 -7.25 3.51 2.76
N ILE A 54 -8.25 4.34 2.49
CA ILE A 54 -8.90 4.43 1.17
C ILE A 54 -8.38 5.67 0.43
N GLU A 55 -8.07 5.52 -0.85
CA GLU A 55 -7.68 6.65 -1.68
C GLU A 55 -8.92 7.37 -2.23
N VAL A 56 -8.94 8.70 -2.14
CA VAL A 56 -10.12 9.51 -2.51
C VAL A 56 -10.15 9.86 -4.00
N SER A 57 -9.01 9.75 -4.68
CA SER A 57 -8.83 10.06 -6.10
C SER A 57 -7.92 9.04 -6.76
N ASP A 58 -7.90 8.97 -8.09
CA ASP A 58 -6.88 8.19 -8.79
C ASP A 58 -5.48 8.72 -8.43
N MET A 59 -4.53 7.81 -8.20
CA MET A 59 -3.17 8.19 -7.81
C MET A 59 -2.10 7.36 -8.54
N VAL A 60 -0.90 7.93 -8.63
CA VAL A 60 0.32 7.25 -9.08
C VAL A 60 1.41 7.39 -8.02
N ASN A 61 1.96 6.27 -7.57
CA ASN A 61 3.08 6.20 -6.64
C ASN A 61 4.32 5.68 -7.37
N ILE A 62 5.38 6.50 -7.44
CA ILE A 62 6.62 6.16 -8.12
C ILE A 62 7.72 5.98 -7.07
N LEU A 63 8.33 4.80 -7.01
CA LEU A 63 9.46 4.55 -6.14
C LEU A 63 10.75 5.07 -6.79
N VAL A 64 11.16 6.26 -6.39
CA VAL A 64 12.30 6.97 -7.03
C VAL A 64 13.65 6.71 -6.35
N TYR A 65 13.66 6.14 -5.15
CA TYR A 65 14.89 5.85 -4.40
C TYR A 65 14.71 4.67 -3.44
N VAL A 66 15.71 3.78 -3.39
CA VAL A 66 15.81 2.70 -2.40
C VAL A 66 17.17 2.80 -1.72
N GLY A 67 17.16 3.08 -0.42
CA GLY A 67 18.38 3.25 0.37
C GLY A 67 18.90 1.91 0.92
N ALA A 68 20.19 1.64 0.74
CA ALA A 68 20.85 0.51 1.40
C ALA A 68 21.37 0.92 2.79
N VAL A 69 21.11 0.12 3.82
CA VAL A 69 21.66 0.36 5.16
C VAL A 69 23.18 0.14 5.13
N ARG A 70 23.95 1.18 5.40
CA ARG A 70 25.42 1.12 5.45
C ARG A 70 25.88 0.25 6.64
N GLY A 71 26.85 -0.63 6.39
CA GLY A 71 27.49 -1.49 7.41
C GLY A 71 27.16 -2.98 7.31
N ASN A 72 26.06 -3.37 6.65
CA ASN A 72 25.67 -4.77 6.43
C ASN A 72 24.74 -4.96 5.20
N ALA A 73 24.92 -4.15 4.16
CA ALA A 73 24.01 -4.03 3.01
C ALA A 73 23.63 -5.39 2.37
N THR A 74 24.58 -6.31 2.23
CA THR A 74 24.34 -7.65 1.66
C THR A 74 23.43 -8.51 2.54
N ALA A 75 23.66 -8.49 3.86
CA ALA A 75 22.85 -9.25 4.82
C ALA A 75 21.44 -8.66 4.93
N THR A 76 21.30 -7.34 4.92
CA THR A 76 20.00 -6.66 4.94
C THR A 76 19.22 -6.91 3.64
N LYS A 77 19.87 -6.83 2.47
CA LYS A 77 19.23 -7.15 1.18
C LYS A 77 18.71 -8.58 1.17
N SER A 78 19.51 -9.54 1.63
CA SER A 78 19.09 -10.95 1.73
C SER A 78 17.93 -11.14 2.70
N ALA A 79 17.92 -10.47 3.86
CA ALA A 79 16.84 -10.56 4.83
C ALA A 79 15.51 -9.99 4.31
N VAL A 80 15.56 -8.87 3.58
CA VAL A 80 14.38 -8.26 2.93
C VAL A 80 13.83 -9.18 1.84
N LEU A 81 14.70 -9.73 0.98
CA LEU A 81 14.30 -10.68 -0.05
C LEU A 81 13.60 -11.91 0.52
N LYS A 82 14.18 -12.53 1.56
CA LYS A 82 13.56 -13.68 2.23
C LYS A 82 12.16 -13.35 2.77
N LYS A 83 11.97 -12.16 3.34
CA LYS A 83 10.66 -11.73 3.84
C LYS A 83 9.65 -11.50 2.73
N PHE A 84 10.06 -11.03 1.56
CA PHE A 84 9.16 -10.97 0.40
C PHE A 84 8.82 -12.36 -0.13
N GLU A 85 9.78 -13.29 -0.13
CA GLU A 85 9.54 -14.68 -0.54
C GLU A 85 8.57 -15.45 0.39
N GLU A 86 8.39 -14.99 1.63
CA GLU A 86 7.39 -15.53 2.58
C GLU A 86 5.94 -15.08 2.28
N GLU A 87 5.76 -14.11 1.37
CA GLU A 87 4.45 -13.62 0.94
C GLU A 87 3.90 -14.44 -0.24
N GLU A 88 2.58 -14.46 -0.38
CA GLU A 88 1.92 -15.07 -1.53
C GLU A 88 2.04 -14.16 -2.76
N LEU A 89 3.13 -14.34 -3.51
CA LEU A 89 3.47 -13.54 -4.68
C LEU A 89 3.13 -14.23 -6.00
N ASP A 90 2.77 -13.42 -7.00
CA ASP A 90 2.67 -13.86 -8.40
C ASP A 90 4.03 -14.34 -8.94
N GLU A 91 4.01 -15.30 -9.87
CA GLU A 91 5.23 -15.88 -10.45
C GLU A 91 6.12 -14.83 -11.14
N ASN A 92 5.53 -13.80 -11.75
CA ASN A 92 6.30 -12.72 -12.36
C ASN A 92 7.05 -11.89 -11.31
N ILE A 93 6.43 -11.64 -10.15
CA ILE A 93 7.07 -10.93 -9.03
C ILE A 93 8.21 -11.79 -8.47
N LYS A 94 7.98 -13.09 -8.27
CA LYS A 94 9.03 -14.02 -7.82
C LYS A 94 10.21 -14.05 -8.80
N LYS A 95 9.96 -13.97 -10.10
CA LYS A 95 11.02 -13.87 -11.12
C LYS A 95 11.81 -12.57 -10.98
N ARG A 96 11.15 -11.43 -10.80
CA ARG A 96 11.83 -10.13 -10.57
C ARG A 96 12.63 -10.10 -9.28
N LEU A 97 12.14 -10.71 -8.19
CA LEU A 97 12.88 -10.82 -6.93
C LEU A 97 14.21 -11.56 -7.06
N LYS A 98 14.32 -12.49 -8.02
CA LYS A 98 15.56 -13.24 -8.32
C LYS A 98 16.52 -12.47 -9.22
N ASP A 99 16.08 -11.38 -9.85
CA ASP A 99 16.93 -10.54 -10.68
C ASP A 99 17.80 -9.63 -9.80
N ALA A 100 19.12 -9.78 -9.88
CA ALA A 100 20.05 -9.02 -9.05
C ALA A 100 20.08 -7.51 -9.40
N SER A 101 19.65 -7.14 -10.62
CA SER A 101 19.58 -5.75 -11.08
C SER A 101 18.36 -5.01 -10.54
N GLU A 102 17.33 -5.75 -10.13
CA GLU A 102 16.12 -5.21 -9.54
C GLU A 102 16.34 -4.88 -8.05
N LEU A 103 15.77 -3.76 -7.61
CA LEU A 103 15.88 -3.28 -6.23
C LEU A 103 14.48 -3.19 -5.61
N PRO A 104 14.01 -4.22 -4.90
CA PRO A 104 12.71 -4.17 -4.27
C PRO A 104 12.75 -3.22 -3.07
N GLY A 105 11.76 -2.34 -2.95
CA GLY A 105 11.76 -1.30 -1.93
C GLY A 105 10.49 -1.23 -1.07
N SER A 106 9.37 -1.79 -1.50
CA SER A 106 8.20 -1.86 -0.63
C SER A 106 7.23 -2.98 -0.99
N LEU A 107 6.49 -3.43 0.02
CA LEU A 107 5.42 -4.41 -0.07
C LEU A 107 4.07 -3.71 0.12
N TRP A 108 3.17 -3.98 -0.80
CA TRP A 108 1.84 -3.40 -0.85
C TRP A 108 0.80 -4.51 -0.71
N HIS A 109 -0.26 -4.21 0.05
CA HIS A 109 -1.46 -5.02 0.05
C HIS A 109 -2.61 -4.12 -0.38
N VAL A 110 -3.26 -4.48 -1.48
CA VAL A 110 -4.35 -3.71 -2.09
C VAL A 110 -5.63 -4.54 -2.04
N TYR A 111 -6.74 -3.90 -1.72
CA TYR A 111 -8.06 -4.52 -1.60
C TYR A 111 -9.04 -3.84 -2.54
N GLU A 112 -10.02 -4.60 -3.01
CA GLU A 112 -11.07 -4.08 -3.88
C GLU A 112 -12.04 -3.17 -3.11
N THR A 113 -12.48 -2.09 -3.74
CA THR A 113 -13.43 -1.12 -3.15
C THR A 113 -14.74 -1.77 -2.71
N LYS A 114 -15.19 -2.82 -3.41
CA LYS A 114 -16.42 -3.56 -3.06
C LYS A 114 -16.36 -4.25 -1.69
N ASP A 115 -15.15 -4.49 -1.17
CA ASP A 115 -14.94 -5.17 0.11
C ASP A 115 -14.76 -4.18 1.28
N ALA A 116 -14.91 -2.88 1.04
CA ALA A 116 -14.73 -1.82 2.06
C ALA A 116 -15.54 -2.07 3.34
N ASP A 117 -16.83 -2.39 3.21
CA ASP A 117 -17.70 -2.58 4.37
C ASP A 117 -17.33 -3.84 5.17
N LYS A 118 -16.97 -4.93 4.49
CA LYS A 118 -16.46 -6.14 5.15
C LYS A 118 -15.17 -5.88 5.91
N ILE A 119 -14.27 -5.07 5.34
CA ILE A 119 -13.02 -4.67 6.01
C ILE A 119 -13.34 -3.82 7.25
N ARG A 120 -14.30 -2.89 7.18
CA ARG A 120 -14.74 -2.13 8.37
C ARG A 120 -15.28 -3.04 9.45
N ASP A 121 -16.18 -3.95 9.10
CA ASP A 121 -16.77 -4.91 10.04
C ASP A 121 -15.70 -5.79 10.71
N PHE A 122 -14.74 -6.28 9.91
CA PHE A 122 -13.58 -7.02 10.40
C PHE A 122 -12.74 -6.20 11.39
N LEU A 123 -12.43 -4.95 11.07
CA LEU A 123 -11.63 -4.08 11.93
C LEU A 123 -12.37 -3.74 13.23
N HIS A 124 -13.69 -3.53 13.18
CA HIS A 124 -14.48 -3.35 14.40
C HIS A 124 -14.51 -4.61 15.27
N LYS A 125 -14.62 -5.81 14.66
CA LYS A 125 -14.50 -7.07 15.39
C LYS A 125 -13.12 -7.20 16.05
N ALA A 126 -12.05 -6.96 15.30
CA ALA A 126 -10.68 -7.03 15.80
C ALA A 126 -10.40 -6.02 16.92
N ALA A 127 -10.93 -4.79 16.81
CA ALA A 127 -10.83 -3.77 17.86
C ALA A 127 -11.50 -4.21 19.17
N LYS A 128 -12.71 -4.80 19.09
CA LYS A 128 -13.41 -5.34 20.26
C LYS A 128 -12.63 -6.48 20.92
N GLU A 129 -12.06 -7.37 20.12
CA GLU A 129 -11.24 -8.49 20.61
C GLU A 129 -9.94 -8.02 21.30
N GLN A 130 -9.40 -6.87 20.88
CA GLN A 130 -8.23 -6.23 21.49
C GLN A 130 -8.59 -5.28 22.66
N CYS A 131 -9.86 -5.25 23.08
CA CYS A 131 -10.37 -4.34 24.13
C CYS A 131 -10.10 -2.86 23.82
N LEU A 132 -10.07 -2.48 22.54
CA LEU A 132 -9.97 -1.08 22.12
C LEU A 132 -11.36 -0.43 22.20
N GLU A 133 -11.42 0.79 22.72
CA GLU A 133 -12.65 1.58 22.75
C GLU A 133 -13.02 2.02 21.33
N ILE A 134 -14.24 1.72 20.90
CA ILE A 134 -14.76 2.11 19.58
C ILE A 134 -15.86 3.15 19.81
N LEU A 135 -15.58 4.38 19.41
CA LEU A 135 -16.60 5.43 19.42
C LEU A 135 -17.68 5.15 18.35
N PRO A 136 -18.95 5.53 18.56
CA PRO A 136 -20.06 5.23 17.64
C PRO A 136 -19.85 5.70 16.20
N ASP A 137 -19.09 6.79 16.00
CA ASP A 137 -18.86 7.42 14.68
C ASP A 137 -17.47 7.11 14.09
N HIS A 138 -16.75 6.13 14.65
CA HIS A 138 -15.37 5.79 14.24
C HIS A 138 -15.38 4.93 12.96
N ASP A 139 -14.68 5.35 11.90
CA ASP A 139 -14.46 4.54 10.69
C ASP A 139 -12.99 4.12 10.65
N PRO A 140 -12.67 2.85 10.96
CA PRO A 140 -11.29 2.41 11.13
C PRO A 140 -10.44 2.51 9.85
N ILE A 141 -11.06 2.57 8.66
CA ILE A 141 -10.35 2.82 7.39
C ILE A 141 -10.05 4.33 7.24
N ARG A 142 -10.99 5.18 7.63
CA ARG A 142 -10.81 6.64 7.59
C ARG A 142 -9.79 7.13 8.61
N ASP A 143 -9.75 6.47 9.76
CA ASP A 143 -8.87 6.85 10.87
C ASP A 143 -7.43 6.39 10.67
N GLN A 144 -7.17 5.50 9.69
CA GLN A 144 -5.84 5.07 9.25
C GLN A 144 -4.96 4.51 10.39
N ASN A 145 -5.56 3.87 11.37
CA ASN A 145 -4.85 3.37 12.57
C ASN A 145 -4.43 1.90 12.47
N TRP A 146 -4.83 1.20 11.41
CA TRP A 146 -4.62 -0.24 11.28
C TRP A 146 -3.60 -0.58 10.22
N TYR A 147 -2.70 -1.50 10.54
CA TYR A 147 -1.93 -2.24 9.54
C TYR A 147 -2.30 -3.72 9.65
N LEU A 148 -2.82 -4.30 8.56
CA LEU A 148 -3.19 -5.71 8.51
C LEU A 148 -1.93 -6.56 8.32
N ASN A 149 -1.37 -7.05 9.43
CA ASN A 149 -0.29 -8.03 9.40
C ASN A 149 -0.74 -9.37 8.79
N LYS A 150 0.19 -10.32 8.58
CA LYS A 150 -0.11 -11.60 7.92
C LYS A 150 -1.25 -12.38 8.62
N LYS A 151 -1.32 -12.35 9.94
CA LYS A 151 -2.38 -13.03 10.71
C LYS A 151 -3.74 -12.38 10.47
N LEU A 152 -3.82 -11.05 10.56
CA LEU A 152 -5.06 -10.32 10.31
C LEU A 152 -5.54 -10.47 8.86
N ARG A 153 -4.63 -10.47 7.88
CA ARG A 153 -4.99 -10.73 6.47
C ARG A 153 -5.55 -12.13 6.27
N GLN A 154 -4.97 -13.14 6.94
CA GLN A 154 -5.48 -14.50 6.90
C GLN A 154 -6.88 -14.61 7.51
N SER A 155 -7.10 -14.02 8.69
CA SER A 155 -8.42 -14.00 9.33
C SER A 155 -9.46 -13.23 8.51
N LEU A 156 -9.07 -12.12 7.87
CA LEU A 156 -9.94 -11.37 6.96
C LEU A 156 -10.38 -12.22 5.76
N LEU A 157 -9.47 -13.02 5.21
CA LEU A 157 -9.80 -13.97 4.14
C LEU A 157 -10.72 -15.09 4.62
N GLU A 158 -10.44 -15.69 5.77
CA GLU A 158 -11.21 -16.82 6.32
C GLU A 158 -12.62 -16.42 6.77
N ASP A 159 -12.75 -15.32 7.51
CA ASP A 159 -14.01 -14.90 8.13
C ASP A 159 -14.92 -14.14 7.16
N TYR A 160 -14.35 -13.37 6.22
CA TYR A 160 -15.09 -12.45 5.35
C TYR A 160 -14.90 -12.73 3.85
N GLY A 161 -14.04 -13.67 3.48
CA GLY A 161 -13.75 -14.00 2.07
C GLY A 161 -13.01 -12.90 1.32
N VAL A 162 -12.40 -11.94 2.02
CA VAL A 162 -11.73 -10.78 1.41
C VAL A 162 -10.25 -11.08 1.21
N LYS A 163 -9.81 -11.08 -0.04
CA LYS A 163 -8.42 -11.33 -0.42
C LYS A 163 -7.68 -10.04 -0.77
N SER A 164 -6.45 -9.89 -0.28
CA SER A 164 -5.55 -8.83 -0.75
C SER A 164 -4.80 -9.22 -2.02
N HIS A 165 -4.58 -8.27 -2.91
CA HIS A 165 -3.56 -8.34 -3.93
C HIS A 165 -2.22 -7.87 -3.36
N THR A 166 -1.24 -8.77 -3.33
CA THR A 166 0.10 -8.48 -2.82
C THR A 166 1.02 -8.08 -3.97
N LEU A 167 1.68 -6.93 -3.83
CA LEU A 167 2.61 -6.40 -4.82
C LEU A 167 3.94 -6.02 -4.15
N VAL A 168 5.05 -6.31 -4.83
CA VAL A 168 6.37 -5.77 -4.47
C VAL A 168 6.69 -4.67 -5.46
N GLN A 169 6.94 -3.46 -4.96
CA GLN A 169 7.34 -2.31 -5.77
C GLN A 169 8.86 -2.22 -5.81
N PHE A 170 9.42 -2.22 -7.00
CA PHE A 170 10.86 -2.08 -7.26
C PHE A 170 11.21 -0.64 -7.63
N LEU A 171 12.50 -0.30 -7.54
CA LEU A 171 13.01 1.00 -7.94
C LEU A 171 12.61 1.30 -9.40
N GLY A 172 11.96 2.45 -9.61
CA GLY A 172 11.45 2.87 -10.92
C GLY A 172 10.02 2.41 -11.23
N ASP A 173 9.44 1.50 -10.44
CA ASP A 173 8.06 1.07 -10.63
C ASP A 173 7.07 2.20 -10.28
N ALA A 174 6.02 2.30 -11.10
CA ALA A 174 4.87 3.16 -10.87
C ALA A 174 3.64 2.30 -10.54
N VAL A 175 3.15 2.41 -9.30
CA VAL A 175 1.88 1.79 -8.88
C VAL A 175 0.77 2.80 -9.14
N ILE A 176 -0.23 2.43 -9.94
CA ILE A 176 -1.40 3.28 -10.25
C ILE A 176 -2.60 2.66 -9.55
N LEU A 177 -3.30 3.43 -8.71
CA LEU A 177 -4.49 2.99 -7.99
C LEU A 177 -5.68 3.87 -8.36
N PRO A 178 -6.85 3.28 -8.64
CA PRO A 178 -8.06 4.05 -8.86
C PRO A 178 -8.61 4.63 -7.56
N ALA A 179 -9.42 5.68 -7.68
CA ALA A 179 -10.21 6.21 -6.57
C ALA A 179 -11.04 5.10 -5.91
N GLY A 180 -11.08 5.10 -4.58
CA GLY A 180 -11.73 4.09 -3.77
C GLY A 180 -10.89 2.83 -3.51
N ALA A 181 -9.70 2.70 -4.09
CA ALA A 181 -8.79 1.60 -3.74
C ALA A 181 -8.40 1.68 -2.26
N ILE A 182 -8.40 0.54 -1.59
CA ILE A 182 -7.97 0.43 -0.19
C ILE A 182 -6.60 -0.24 -0.19
N TYR A 183 -5.61 0.37 0.47
CA TYR A 183 -4.27 -0.20 0.49
C TYR A 183 -3.48 0.16 1.74
N GLN A 184 -2.41 -0.59 1.96
CA GLN A 184 -1.40 -0.36 2.98
C GLN A 184 -0.01 -0.67 2.42
N VAL A 185 1.03 -0.03 2.98
CA VAL A 185 2.41 -0.15 2.48
C VAL A 185 3.40 -0.39 3.59
N LYS A 186 4.31 -1.34 3.36
CA LYS A 186 5.46 -1.61 4.20
C LYS A 186 6.74 -1.42 3.39
N ARG A 187 7.50 -0.37 3.70
CA ARG A 187 8.82 -0.09 3.11
C ARG A 187 9.93 -0.76 3.91
#